data_AF-J9FZZ2-F1
#
_entry.id   AF-J9FZZ2-F1
#
_cell.length_a   1.000
_cell.length_b   1.000
_cell.length_c   1.000
_cell.angle_alpha   90.00
_cell.angle_beta   90.00
_cell.angle_gamma   90.00
#
_symmetry.space_group_name_H-M   'P 1'
#
loop_
_entity.id
_entity.type
_entity.pdbx_description
1 polymer ?
#
loop_
_entity_poly.entity_id
_entity_poly.type
_entity_poly.pdbx_seq_one_letter_code
_entity_poly.pdbx_strand_id
1 'polypeptide(L)' 'TIDENTGIVVEQGNVDEIVEALNLIKNTSGKFTGQQCRNRAEVYFDKKKCFGKYIDLYRNLTDK' A
#
# COMPACT_ATOMS: atom_id res chain seq x y z
N THR A 1 2.09 2.71 -1.88
CA THR A 1 2.68 2.78 -0.53
C THR A 1 1.90 1.89 0.42
N ILE A 2 2.62 1.11 1.22
CA ILE A 2 2.08 0.21 2.27
C ILE A 2 1.61 1.05 3.47
N ASP A 3 0.72 0.53 4.30
CA ASP A 3 0.40 1.09 5.62
C ASP A 3 0.57 0.05 6.74
N GLU A 4 0.40 0.49 7.99
CA GLU A 4 0.56 -0.31 9.20
C GLU A 4 -0.33 -1.58 9.28
N ASN A 5 -1.36 -1.69 8.43
CA ASN A 5 -2.29 -2.83 8.39
C ASN A 5 -2.05 -3.73 7.16
N THR A 6 -1.21 -3.29 6.22
CA THR A 6 -0.98 -3.99 4.94
C THR A 6 0.46 -4.41 4.73
N GLY A 7 1.36 -4.06 5.66
CA GLY A 7 2.73 -4.58 5.71
C GLY A 7 3.63 -3.76 6.63
N ILE A 8 4.91 -4.10 6.60
CA ILE A 8 5.97 -3.45 7.39
C ILE A 8 7.07 -3.06 6.40
N VAL A 9 7.57 -1.84 6.49
CA VAL A 9 8.70 -1.35 5.70
C VAL A 9 9.96 -1.47 6.57
N VAL A 10 11.02 -2.04 6.00
CA VAL A 10 12.31 -2.29 6.66
C VAL A 10 13.43 -1.74 5.79
N GLU A 11 14.56 -1.40 6.41
CA GLU A 11 15.71 -0.84 5.69
C GLU A 11 16.39 -1.90 4.80
N GLN A 12 16.88 -1.47 3.62
CA GLN A 12 17.46 -2.40 2.67
C GLN A 12 18.76 -3.02 3.24
N GLY A 13 18.81 -4.35 3.24
CA GLY A 13 19.98 -5.09 3.72
C GLY A 13 20.02 -5.29 5.23
N ASN A 14 19.07 -4.73 5.99
CA ASN A 14 18.94 -4.99 7.42
C ASN A 14 18.19 -6.32 7.66
N VAL A 15 18.95 -7.39 7.85
CA VAL A 15 18.39 -8.74 8.08
C VAL A 15 17.68 -8.83 9.43
N ASP A 16 18.17 -8.14 10.46
CA ASP A 16 17.59 -8.20 11.80
C ASP A 16 16.18 -7.60 11.81
N GLU A 17 15.98 -6.45 11.16
CA GLU A 17 14.65 -5.84 10.98
C GLU A 17 13.68 -6.75 10.22
N ILE A 18 14.17 -7.49 9.22
CA ILE A 18 13.35 -8.47 8.49
C ILE A 18 12.89 -9.58 9.45
N VAL A 19 13.79 -10.11 10.28
CA VAL A 19 13.46 -11.16 11.26
C VAL A 19 12.44 -10.65 12.28
N GLU A 20 12.62 -9.42 12.78
CA GLU A 20 11.68 -8.78 13.70
C GLU A 20 10.29 -8.59 13.06
N ALA A 21 10.24 -8.10 11.81
CA ALA A 21 9.00 -7.93 11.07
C ALA A 21 8.27 -9.26 10.85
N LEU A 22 8.99 -10.33 10.51
CA LEU A 22 8.42 -11.67 10.35
C LEU A 22 7.86 -12.21 11.67
N ASN A 23 8.58 -12.03 12.77
CA ASN A 23 8.11 -12.42 14.11
C ASN A 23 6.86 -11.64 14.51
N LEU A 24 6.79 -10.34 14.21
CA LEU A 24 5.61 -9.51 14.47
C LEU A 24 4.40 -10.00 13.67
N ILE A 25 4.57 -10.29 12.37
CA ILE A 25 3.48 -10.81 11.52
C ILE A 25 2.99 -12.15 12.05
N LYS A 26 3.90 -13.06 12.42
CA LYS A 26 3.55 -14.38 12.97
C LYS A 26 2.78 -14.29 14.29
N ASN A 27 3.16 -13.36 15.16
CA ASN A 27 2.57 -13.22 16.50
C ASN A 27 1.31 -12.33 16.51
N THR A 28 1.06 -11.55 15.46
CA THR A 28 -0.11 -10.66 15.37
C THR A 28 -1.20 -11.29 14.52
N SER A 29 -2.03 -12.12 15.15
CA SER A 29 -3.20 -12.70 14.51
C SER A 29 -4.19 -11.63 14.04
N GLY A 30 -4.57 -11.67 12.76
CA GLY A 30 -5.67 -10.87 12.20
C GLY A 30 -5.35 -9.42 11.80
N LYS A 31 -4.10 -8.94 11.95
CA LYS A 31 -3.73 -7.57 11.57
C LYS A 31 -3.30 -7.41 10.10
N PHE A 32 -2.60 -8.41 9.55
CA PHE A 32 -2.09 -8.37 8.17
C PHE A 32 -2.87 -9.33 7.28
N THR A 33 -4.18 -9.09 7.13
CA THR A 33 -5.05 -10.00 6.36
C THR A 33 -5.06 -9.66 4.88
N GLY A 34 -5.28 -10.68 4.04
CA GLY A 34 -5.46 -10.47 2.60
C GLY A 34 -6.63 -9.52 2.27
N GLN A 35 -7.68 -9.51 3.09
CA GLN A 35 -8.81 -8.60 2.91
C GLN A 35 -8.42 -7.13 3.13
N GLN A 36 -7.62 -6.83 4.16
CA GLN A 36 -7.11 -5.48 4.41
C GLN A 36 -6.22 -5.00 3.25
N CYS A 37 -5.33 -5.86 2.77
CA CYS A 37 -4.48 -5.58 1.61
C CYS A 37 -5.33 -5.29 0.36
N ARG A 38 -6.34 -6.12 0.07
CA ARG A 38 -7.25 -5.93 -1.07
C ARG A 38 -8.07 -4.65 -0.96
N ASN A 39 -8.68 -4.40 0.20
CA ASN A 39 -9.49 -3.20 0.42
C ASN A 39 -8.65 -1.95 0.21
N ARG A 40 -7.42 -1.91 0.72
CA ARG A 40 -6.50 -0.78 0.49
C ARG A 40 -6.20 -0.62 -1.01
N ALA A 41 -5.91 -1.72 -1.70
CA ALA A 41 -5.66 -1.68 -3.15
C ALA A 41 -6.84 -1.08 -3.92
N GLU A 42 -8.07 -1.48 -3.61
CA GLU A 42 -9.28 -0.95 -4.26
C GLU A 42 -9.60 0.50 -3.86
N VAL A 43 -9.32 0.88 -2.62
CA VAL A 43 -9.55 2.26 -2.16
C VAL A 43 -8.61 3.23 -2.86
N TYR A 44 -7.31 2.93 -2.93
CA TYR A 44 -6.28 3.88 -3.35
C TYR A 44 -5.76 3.67 -4.78
N PHE A 45 -5.80 2.45 -5.28
CA PHE A 45 -5.18 2.04 -6.54
C PHE A 45 -6.17 1.42 -7.53
N ASP A 46 -7.47 1.61 -7.33
CA ASP A 46 -8.47 1.20 -8.33
C ASP A 46 -8.16 1.87 -9.68
N LYS A 47 -8.18 1.04 -10.74
CA LYS A 47 -7.77 1.45 -12.09
C LYS A 47 -8.58 2.64 -12.62
N LYS A 48 -9.88 2.72 -12.31
CA LYS A 48 -10.74 3.81 -12.80
C LYS A 48 -10.38 5.10 -12.07
N LYS A 49 -10.19 5.04 -10.74
CA LYS A 49 -9.75 6.20 -9.94
C LYS A 49 -8.38 6.70 -10.39
N CYS A 50 -7.40 5.82 -10.53
CA CYS A 50 -6.05 6.20 -10.93
C CYS A 50 -6.01 6.78 -12.34
N PHE A 51 -6.70 6.16 -13.30
CA PHE A 51 -6.77 6.68 -14.66
C PHE A 51 -7.47 8.05 -14.71
N GLY A 52 -8.58 8.21 -13.98
CA GLY A 52 -9.28 9.48 -13.86
C GLY A 52 -8.37 10.63 -13.42
N LYS A 53 -7.50 10.41 -12.42
CA LYS A 53 -6.53 11.41 -11.97
C LYS A 53 -5.59 11.90 -13.08
N TYR A 54 -5.16 11.01 -13.97
CA TYR A 54 -4.34 11.41 -15.12
C TYR A 54 -5.13 12.25 -16.12
N ILE A 55 -6.38 11.86 -16.41
CA ILE A 55 -7.25 12.65 -17.30
C ILE A 55 -7.51 14.04 -16.72
N ASP A 56 -7.81 14.13 -15.43
CA ASP A 56 -8.03 15.40 -14.75
C ASP A 56 -6.77 16.26 -14.74
N LEU A 57 -5.59 15.65 -14.53
CA LEU A 57 -4.31 16.34 -14.68
C LEU A 57 -4.14 16.91 -16.09
N TYR A 58 -4.41 16.13 -17.14
CA TYR A 58 -4.29 16.61 -18.51
C TYR A 58 -5.26 17.77 -18.79
N ARG A 59 -6.53 17.65 -18.40
CA ARG A 59 -7.52 18.74 -18.53
C ARG A 59 -7.02 20.01 -17.87
N ASN A 60 -6.57 19.92 -16.61
CA ASN A 60 -6.03 21.08 -15.88
C ASN A 60 -4.82 21.74 -16.56
N LEU A 61 -4.01 20.96 -17.28
CA LEU A 61 -2.84 21.48 -18.00
C LEU A 61 -3.19 22.04 -19.40
N THR A 62 -4.30 21.59 -20.00
CA THR A 62 -4.68 21.95 -21.37
C THR A 62 -5.83 22.94 -21.47
N ASP A 63 -6.67 23.05 -20.43
CA ASP A 63 -7.75 24.03 -20.37
C ASP A 63 -7.14 25.42 -20.14
N LYS A 64 -7.26 26.28 -21.17
CA LYS A 64 -6.84 27.68 -21.17
C LYS A 64 -7.94 28.60 -20.65
#